data_AF-A0A1A8PI23-F1
#
_entry.id   AF-A0A1A8PI23-F1
#
_cell.length_a   1.000
_cell.length_b   1.000
_cell.length_c   1.000
_cell.angle_alpha   90.00
_cell.angle_beta   90.00
_cell.angle_gamma   90.00
#
_symmetry.space_group_name_H-M   'P 1'
#
loop_
_entity.id
_entity.type
_entity.pdbx_description
1 polymer ?
#
loop_
_entity_poly.entity_id
_entity_poly.type
_entity_poly.pdbx_seq_one_letter_code
_entity_poly.pdbx_strand_id
1 'polypeptide(L)'
;MYYIWGLVFIWSRLYLRAHPSRQGFLAECLQLASSATNVRAIFPIIKLVTTELGAEGVQVCVELCCRALQLVDLQADAVTQSLVC
;
A
#
# COMPACT_ATOMS: atom_id res chain seq x y z
N MET A 1 -5.41 -9.74 -9.02
CA MET A 1 -4.26 -9.65 -8.08
C MET A 1 -2.92 -9.49 -8.80
N TYR A 2 -2.64 -10.20 -9.90
CA TYR A 2 -1.38 -10.05 -10.65
C TYR A 2 -1.18 -8.71 -11.38
N TYR A 3 -2.25 -8.10 -11.89
CA TYR A 3 -2.15 -6.86 -12.67
C TYR A 3 -1.62 -5.67 -11.86
N ILE A 4 -2.17 -5.45 -10.66
CA ILE A 4 -1.79 -4.33 -9.80
C ILE A 4 -0.36 -4.49 -9.26
N TRP A 5 0.07 -5.73 -8.99
CA TRP A 5 1.47 -6.02 -8.63
C TRP A 5 2.43 -5.64 -9.75
N GLY A 6 2.13 -6.03 -11.00
CA GLY A 6 2.95 -5.66 -12.15
C GLY A 6 3.08 -4.15 -12.33
N LEU A 7 1.98 -3.41 -12.17
CA LEU A 7 1.98 -1.95 -12.25
C LEU A 7 2.82 -1.30 -11.14
N VAL A 8 2.59 -1.69 -9.89
CA VAL A 8 3.31 -1.17 -8.72
C VAL A 8 4.81 -1.48 -8.80
N PHE A 9 5.16 -2.66 -9.33
CA PHE A 9 6.56 -3.05 -9.56
C PHE A 9 7.21 -2.28 -10.72
N ILE A 10 6.51 -2.05 -11.83
CA ILE A 10 7.05 -1.22 -12.92
C ILE A 10 7.24 0.22 -12.44
N TRP A 11 6.27 0.75 -11.69
CA TRP A 11 6.35 2.08 -11.11
C TRP A 11 7.56 2.23 -10.18
N SER A 12 7.82 1.27 -9.28
CA SER A 12 8.97 1.36 -8.36
C SER A 12 10.30 1.45 -9.12
N ARG A 13 10.44 0.66 -10.18
CA ARG A 13 11.62 0.63 -11.04
C ARG A 13 11.84 1.96 -11.76
N LEU A 14 10.75 2.60 -12.21
CA LEU A 14 10.81 3.92 -12.85
C LEU A 14 11.13 5.00 -11.82
N TYR A 15 10.47 4.99 -10.67
CA TYR A 15 10.69 5.97 -9.60
C TYR A 15 12.12 5.93 -9.09
N LEU A 16 12.65 4.74 -8.74
CA LEU A 16 14.01 4.59 -8.22
C LEU A 16 15.09 4.95 -9.25
N ARG A 17 14.79 4.83 -10.55
CA ARG A 17 15.67 5.32 -11.63
C ARG A 17 15.70 6.84 -11.72
N ALA A 18 14.56 7.49 -11.53
CA ALA A 18 14.46 8.96 -11.55
C ALA A 18 14.96 9.60 -10.25
N HIS A 19 14.75 8.92 -9.12
CA HIS A 19 15.03 9.42 -7.77
C HIS A 19 15.69 8.33 -6.92
N PRO A 20 17.04 8.33 -6.77
CA PRO A 20 17.77 7.31 -6.02
C PRO A 20 17.73 7.56 -4.50
N SER A 21 16.54 7.85 -3.94
CA SER A 21 16.33 8.04 -2.50
C SER A 21 15.41 6.96 -1.93
N ARG A 22 15.94 6.18 -0.98
CA ARG A 22 15.15 5.15 -0.28
C ARG A 22 14.05 5.73 0.60
N GLN A 23 14.34 6.82 1.31
CA GLN A 23 13.34 7.51 2.13
C GLN A 23 12.25 8.17 1.29
N GLY A 24 12.62 8.78 0.16
CA GLY A 24 11.65 9.33 -0.79
C GLY A 24 10.73 8.23 -1.34
N PHE A 25 11.29 7.09 -1.71
CA PHE A 25 10.52 5.95 -2.18
C PHE A 25 9.53 5.42 -1.13
N LEU A 26 9.94 5.33 0.15
CA LEU A 26 9.05 4.92 1.24
C LEU A 26 7.90 5.91 1.46
N ALA A 27 8.19 7.22 1.42
CA ALA A 27 7.16 8.26 1.54
C ALA A 27 6.14 8.16 0.39
N GLU A 28 6.59 7.90 -0.83
CA GLU A 28 5.72 7.68 -1.98
C GLU A 28 4.91 6.38 -1.86
N CYS A 29 5.47 5.30 -1.33
CA CYS A 29 4.72 4.08 -1.06
C CYS A 29 3.56 4.33 -0.09
N LEU A 30 3.79 5.14 0.96
CA LEU A 30 2.76 5.56 1.90
C LEU A 30 1.71 6.45 1.23
N GLN A 31 2.13 7.41 0.40
CA GLN A 31 1.21 8.26 -0.37
C GLN A 31 0.34 7.45 -1.33
N LEU A 32 0.94 6.52 -2.08
CA LEU A 32 0.23 5.62 -2.99
C LEU A 32 -0.78 4.77 -2.23
N ALA A 33 -0.36 4.21 -1.09
CA ALA A 33 -1.26 3.48 -0.22
C ALA A 33 -2.36 4.37 0.33
N SER A 34 -2.10 5.65 0.62
CA SER A 34 -3.10 6.61 1.11
C SER A 34 -4.25 6.85 0.11
N SER A 35 -3.95 6.80 -1.18
CA SER A 35 -4.95 6.91 -2.25
C SER A 35 -5.78 5.63 -2.45
N ALA A 36 -5.35 4.50 -1.88
CA ALA A 36 -6.05 3.23 -2.04
C ALA A 36 -7.37 3.24 -1.26
N THR A 37 -8.47 2.96 -1.96
CA THR A 37 -9.81 2.73 -1.40
C THR A 37 -10.13 1.25 -1.20
N ASN A 38 -9.24 0.36 -1.65
CA ASN A 38 -9.41 -1.08 -1.57
C ASN A 38 -8.18 -1.72 -0.92
N VAL A 39 -8.41 -2.47 0.14
CA VAL A 39 -7.36 -3.22 0.87
C VAL A 39 -6.53 -4.12 -0.06
N ARG A 40 -7.15 -4.64 -1.13
CA ARG A 40 -6.50 -5.46 -2.16
C ARG A 40 -5.37 -4.73 -2.91
N ALA A 41 -5.40 -3.40 -2.94
CA ALA A 41 -4.35 -2.57 -3.55
C ALA A 41 -3.16 -2.32 -2.60
N ILE A 42 -3.33 -2.52 -1.28
CA ILE A 42 -2.28 -2.28 -0.28
C ILE A 42 -1.29 -3.45 -0.22
N PHE A 43 -1.75 -4.70 -0.28
CA PHE A 43 -0.86 -5.87 -0.25
C PHE A 43 0.27 -5.87 -1.30
N PRO A 44 0.02 -5.50 -2.57
CA PRO A 44 1.08 -5.30 -3.57
C PRO A 44 2.15 -4.29 -3.13
N ILE A 45 1.77 -3.22 -2.43
CA ILE A 45 2.70 -2.19 -1.94
C ILE A 45 3.54 -2.75 -0.80
N ILE A 46 2.94 -3.48 0.14
CA ILE A 46 3.68 -4.17 1.22
C ILE A 46 4.72 -5.14 0.63
N LYS A 47 4.29 -5.96 -0.34
CA LYS A 47 5.19 -6.88 -1.04
C LYS A 47 6.33 -6.13 -1.74
N LEU A 48 6.03 -4.98 -2.34
CA LEU A 48 7.02 -4.15 -3.04
C LEU A 48 8.07 -3.62 -2.07
N VAL A 49 7.64 -2.97 -0.98
CA VAL A 49 8.53 -2.43 0.06
C VAL A 49 9.41 -3.54 0.64
N THR A 50 8.84 -4.72 0.89
CA THR A 50 9.59 -5.88 1.38
C THR A 50 10.63 -6.37 0.37
N THR A 51 10.30 -6.33 -0.94
CA THR A 51 11.19 -6.79 -2.01
C THR A 51 12.36 -5.81 -2.24
N GLU A 52 12.11 -4.50 -2.20
CA GLU A 52 13.11 -3.48 -2.52
C GLU A 52 13.98 -3.09 -1.31
N LEU A 53 13.45 -3.17 -0.08
CA LEU A 53 14.13 -2.65 1.12
C LEU A 53 14.37 -3.70 2.22
N GLY A 54 13.75 -4.87 2.16
CA GLY A 54 13.90 -5.90 3.19
C GLY A 54 13.58 -5.36 4.59
N ALA A 55 14.52 -5.49 5.52
CA ALA A 55 14.35 -5.09 6.93
C ALA A 55 14.12 -3.58 7.13
N GLU A 56 14.73 -2.74 6.30
CA GLU A 56 14.58 -1.27 6.36
C GLU A 56 13.14 -0.82 6.07
N GLY A 57 12.36 -1.66 5.35
CA GLY A 57 10.97 -1.37 4.99
C GLY A 57 9.94 -1.81 6.04
N VAL A 58 10.35 -2.51 7.12
CA VAL A 58 9.40 -3.17 8.03
C VAL A 58 8.46 -2.18 8.71
N GLN A 59 8.96 -1.04 9.18
CA GLN A 59 8.10 -0.03 9.82
C GLN A 59 6.99 0.47 8.88
N VAL A 60 7.33 0.70 7.61
CA VAL A 60 6.35 1.10 6.59
C VAL A 60 5.38 -0.03 6.28
N CYS A 61 5.85 -1.28 6.22
CA CYS A 61 4.95 -2.43 6.05
C CYS A 61 3.94 -2.54 7.20
N VAL A 62 4.34 -2.27 8.45
CA VAL A 62 3.43 -2.25 9.60
C VAL A 62 2.38 -1.15 9.46
N GLU A 63 2.79 0.07 9.08
CA GLU A 63 1.86 1.18 8.84
C GLU A 63 0.84 0.84 7.74
N LEU A 64 1.30 0.22 6.65
CA LEU A 64 0.44 -0.24 5.57
C LEU A 64 -0.56 -1.31 6.04
N CYS A 65 -0.15 -2.22 6.92
CA CYS A 65 -1.04 -3.20 7.54
C CYS A 65 -2.10 -2.53 8.43
N CYS A 66 -1.73 -1.54 9.25
CA CYS A 66 -2.68 -0.77 10.05
C CYS A 66 -3.73 -0.10 9.17
N ARG A 67 -3.30 0.52 8.07
CA ARG A 67 -4.21 1.15 7.12
C ARG A 67 -5.14 0.15 6.42
N ALA A 68 -4.61 -1.02 6.07
CA ALA A 68 -5.40 -2.11 5.49
C ALA A 68 -6.53 -2.55 6.44
N LEU A 69 -6.25 -2.66 7.73
CA LEU A 69 -7.25 -2.99 8.76
C LEU A 69 -8.31 -1.89 8.88
N GLN A 70 -7.90 -0.62 8.96
CA GLN A 70 -8.83 0.51 9.04
C GLN A 70 -9.79 0.58 7.84
N LEU A 71 -9.32 0.28 6.62
CA LEU A 71 -10.18 0.21 5.44
C LEU A 71 -11.21 -0.91 5.52
N VAL A 72 -10.88 -2.04 6.14
CA VAL A 72 -11.82 -3.15 6.33
C VAL A 72 -12.91 -2.76 7.33
N ASP A 73 -12.56 -2.10 8.43
CA ASP A 73 -13.53 -1.63 9.43
C ASP A 73 -14.49 -0.59 8.83
N LEU A 74 -13.98 0.38 8.07
CA LEU A 74 -14.81 1.37 7.37
C LEU A 74 -15.80 0.73 6.38
N GLN A 75 -15.40 -0.33 5.69
CA GLN A 75 -16.28 -1.08 4.80
C GLN A 75 -17.35 -1.85 5.58
N ALA A 76 -17.00 -2.41 6.74
CA ALA A 76 -17.94 -3.11 7.61
C ALA A 76 -18.98 -2.14 8.19
N ASP A 77 -18.57 -0.97 8.67
CA ASP A 77 -19.48 0.07 9.19
C ASP A 77 -20.48 0.52 8.12
N ALA A 78 -20.03 0.71 6.87
CA ALA A 78 -20.92 1.09 5.77
C ALA A 78 -21.99 0.02 5.48
N VAL A 79 -21.62 -1.27 5.54
CA VAL A 79 -22.59 -2.38 5.39
C VAL A 79 -23.55 -2.42 6.57
N THR A 80 -23.06 -2.21 7.79
CA THR A 80 -23.88 -2.22 9.01
C THR A 80 -24.89 -1.08 9.01
N GLN A 81 -24.51 0.12 8.56
CA GLN A 81 -25.42 1.26 8.39
C GLN A 81 -26.46 1.02 7.30
N SER A 82 -26.11 0.33 6.20
CA SER A 82 -27.06 -0.01 5.13
C SER A 82 -28.15 -1.00 5.55
N LEU A 83 -27.92 -1.80 6.61
CA LEU A 83 -28.87 -2.80 7.11
C LEU A 83 -29.89 -2.24 8.12
N VAL A 84 -29.72 -0.99 8.54
CA VAL A 84 -30.61 -0.29 9.48
C VAL A 84 -31.69 0.54 8.75
N CYS A 85 -31.76 0.44 7.42
CA CYS A 85 -32.80 1.03 6.57
C CYS A 85 -33.72 -0.05 6.00
#